data_AF-A0A817G4S2-F1
#
_entry.id   AF-A0A817G4S2-F1
#
_cell.length_a   1.000
_cell.length_b   1.000
_cell.length_c   1.000
_cell.angle_alpha   90.00
_cell.angle_beta   90.00
_cell.angle_gamma   90.00
#
_symmetry.space_group_name_H-M   'P 1'
#
loop_
_entity.id
_entity.type
_entity.pdbx_description
1 polymer ?
#
loop_
_entity_poly.entity_id
_entity_poly.type
_entity_poly.pdbx_seq_one_letter_code
_entity_poly.pdbx_strand_id
1 'polypeptide(L)'
;MGIVFTRHGSNFDIVISCDKSIPHLLTDKNIFFALKQMYSCLRPGDGCLIIIRDYDREQRGAATAVVSNTSVGNAATILKGVWVNELGSTLNITSVFKSTLQIKGNYRSPSGTAGDQYALNGFVNLSPMVTGKHNVIVVSFTVHWSNIGSVTTWNGFYSEGDYDDKDGAPGRIICQWLLVRPVTNYKWDHILTGQDRFTKKT
;
A
#
# COMPACT_ATOMS: atom_id res chain seq x y z
N MET A 1 25.26 -14.37 4.29
CA MET A 1 25.50 -14.05 5.71
C MET A 1 24.13 -13.80 6.35
N GLY A 2 23.66 -14.70 7.22
CA GLY A 2 22.30 -14.65 7.79
C GLY A 2 22.22 -13.68 8.96
N ILE A 3 21.22 -12.81 8.97
CA ILE A 3 21.16 -11.61 9.83
C ILE A 3 20.13 -11.68 10.96
N VAL A 4 19.29 -12.73 11.05
CA VAL A 4 18.19 -12.76 12.04
C VAL A 4 18.67 -13.28 13.40
N PHE A 5 19.16 -14.52 13.48
CA PHE A 5 19.66 -15.09 14.74
C PHE A 5 20.77 -14.23 15.35
N THR A 6 21.74 -13.81 14.53
CA THR A 6 22.85 -12.96 14.99
C THR A 6 22.41 -11.59 15.50
N ARG A 7 21.23 -11.08 15.08
CA ARG A 7 20.69 -9.79 15.55
C ARG A 7 19.70 -9.91 16.70
N HIS A 8 18.95 -11.00 16.80
CA HIS A 8 17.83 -11.13 17.74
C HIS A 8 18.02 -12.20 18.82
N GLY A 9 19.04 -13.05 18.71
CA GLY A 9 19.29 -14.16 19.63
C GLY A 9 18.33 -15.33 19.45
N SER A 10 18.24 -16.17 20.48
CA SER A 10 17.32 -17.32 20.57
C SER A 10 16.30 -17.11 21.68
N ASN A 11 15.44 -18.11 21.90
CA ASN A 11 14.48 -18.24 23.01
C ASN A 11 13.08 -17.64 22.78
N PHE A 12 12.66 -17.51 21.54
CA PHE A 12 11.27 -17.15 21.24
C PHE A 12 10.34 -18.34 21.46
N ASP A 13 9.20 -18.12 22.14
CA ASP A 13 8.11 -19.12 22.25
C ASP A 13 7.42 -19.34 20.89
N ILE A 14 7.33 -18.27 20.10
CA ILE A 14 6.67 -18.31 18.79
C ILE A 14 7.44 -17.42 17.82
N VAL A 15 7.72 -17.98 16.64
CA VAL A 15 8.13 -17.21 15.45
C VAL A 15 6.97 -17.21 14.45
N ILE A 16 6.53 -16.02 14.04
CA ILE A 16 5.42 -15.85 13.10
C ILE A 16 5.94 -15.26 11.79
N SER A 17 5.62 -15.92 10.68
CA SER A 17 5.86 -15.44 9.32
C SER A 17 4.54 -15.34 8.58
N CYS A 18 4.11 -14.12 8.28
CA CYS A 18 2.85 -13.85 7.61
C CYS A 18 3.06 -13.53 6.12
N ASP A 19 2.18 -14.08 5.29
CA ASP A 19 1.99 -13.77 3.88
C ASP A 19 3.28 -13.89 3.04
N LYS A 20 3.76 -12.77 2.50
CA LYS A 20 4.73 -12.71 1.40
C LYS A 20 6.21 -12.92 1.79
N SER A 21 6.51 -13.13 3.06
CA SER A 21 7.90 -13.15 3.55
C SER A 21 8.72 -14.36 3.08
N ILE A 22 8.08 -15.51 2.84
CA ILE A 22 8.75 -16.74 2.33
C ILE A 22 8.59 -16.92 0.81
N PRO A 23 7.41 -16.73 0.20
CA PRO A 23 7.21 -16.97 -1.23
C PRO A 23 8.02 -16.08 -2.17
N HIS A 24 8.55 -14.94 -1.70
CA HIS A 24 9.45 -14.07 -2.48
C HIS A 24 10.92 -14.51 -2.50
N LEU A 25 11.27 -15.56 -1.77
CA LEU A 25 12.61 -16.14 -1.83
C LEU A 25 12.75 -16.93 -3.14
N LEU A 26 13.59 -16.43 -4.03
CA LEU A 26 13.71 -16.89 -5.42
C LEU A 26 14.26 -18.32 -5.60
N THR A 27 14.68 -19.00 -4.54
CA THR A 27 15.29 -20.33 -4.62
C THR A 27 14.96 -21.18 -3.38
N ASP A 28 14.87 -22.50 -3.57
CA ASP A 28 14.70 -23.48 -2.49
C ASP A 28 15.79 -23.34 -1.42
N LYS A 29 17.02 -23.03 -1.83
CA LYS A 29 18.14 -22.80 -0.91
C LYS A 29 17.86 -21.62 0.03
N ASN A 30 17.30 -20.53 -0.50
CA ASN A 30 16.97 -19.36 0.30
C ASN A 30 15.77 -19.64 1.21
N ILE A 31 14.76 -20.36 0.73
CA ILE A 31 13.61 -20.80 1.53
C ILE A 31 14.08 -21.70 2.68
N PHE A 32 14.85 -22.73 2.39
CA PHE A 32 15.45 -23.63 3.39
C PHE A 32 16.28 -22.86 4.41
N PHE A 33 17.10 -21.91 3.96
CA PHE A 33 17.91 -21.09 4.84
C PHE A 33 17.04 -20.21 5.76
N ALA A 34 15.99 -19.58 5.24
CA ALA A 34 15.06 -18.78 6.03
C ALA A 34 14.35 -19.63 7.09
N LEU A 35 13.80 -20.78 6.70
CA LEU A 35 13.16 -21.73 7.62
C LEU A 35 14.13 -22.22 8.71
N LYS A 36 15.38 -22.53 8.34
CA LYS A 36 16.42 -22.92 9.30
C LYS A 36 16.74 -21.81 10.31
N GLN A 37 16.79 -20.56 9.85
CA GLN A 37 17.01 -19.41 10.74
C GLN A 37 15.83 -19.18 11.68
N MET A 38 14.59 -19.30 11.19
CA MET A 38 13.38 -19.23 12.03
C MET A 38 13.42 -20.31 13.12
N TYR A 39 13.73 -21.55 12.76
CA TYR A 39 13.86 -22.66 13.70
C TYR A 39 14.95 -22.43 14.75
N SER A 40 16.10 -21.90 14.34
CA SER A 40 17.24 -21.67 15.24
C SER A 40 16.97 -20.59 16.31
N CYS A 41 15.96 -19.76 16.11
CA CYS A 41 15.55 -18.74 17.07
C CYS A 41 14.57 -19.31 18.13
N LEU A 42 13.93 -20.46 17.89
CA LEU A 42 12.95 -21.05 18.80
C LEU A 42 13.62 -21.71 20.01
N ARG A 43 12.89 -21.77 21.13
CA ARG A 43 13.24 -22.74 22.17
C ARG A 43 12.85 -24.16 21.74
N PRO A 44 13.51 -25.19 22.30
CA PRO A 44 13.05 -26.56 22.16
C PRO A 44 11.60 -26.73 22.64
N GLY A 45 10.73 -27.29 21.79
CA GLY A 45 9.31 -27.55 22.10
C GLY A 45 8.34 -26.44 21.72
N ASP A 46 8.85 -25.28 21.30
CA ASP A 46 8.05 -24.11 20.95
C ASP A 46 7.75 -24.03 19.44
N GLY A 47 6.89 -23.07 19.03
CA GLY A 47 6.16 -23.15 17.76
C GLY A 47 6.60 -22.16 16.67
N CYS A 48 6.46 -22.57 15.40
CA CYS A 48 6.52 -21.66 14.25
C CYS A 48 5.17 -21.62 13.54
N LEU A 49 4.59 -20.42 13.39
CA LEU A 49 3.38 -20.21 12.60
C LEU A 49 3.76 -19.54 11.28
N ILE A 50 3.54 -20.25 10.18
CA ILE A 50 3.76 -19.75 8.83
C ILE A 50 2.41 -19.76 8.12
N ILE A 51 1.94 -18.59 7.70
CA ILE A 51 0.73 -18.45 6.90
C ILE A 51 1.10 -17.99 5.49
N ILE A 52 0.79 -18.81 4.49
CA ILE A 52 1.07 -18.56 3.08
C ILE A 52 -0.24 -18.64 2.30
N ARG A 53 -0.38 -17.72 1.34
CA ARG A 53 -1.48 -17.69 0.38
C ARG A 53 -1.16 -18.63 -0.80
N ASP A 54 -2.14 -19.42 -1.21
CA ASP A 54 -2.04 -20.30 -2.38
C ASP A 54 -2.20 -19.47 -3.68
N TYR A 55 -1.06 -19.00 -4.21
CA TYR A 55 -1.03 -18.18 -5.41
C TYR A 55 -1.41 -18.93 -6.68
N ASP A 56 -1.31 -20.26 -6.71
CA ASP A 56 -1.69 -21.05 -7.89
C ASP A 56 -3.21 -21.11 -8.05
N ARG A 57 -3.95 -20.96 -6.95
CA ARG A 57 -5.41 -20.85 -6.95
C ARG A 57 -5.92 -19.43 -7.15
N GLU A 58 -5.06 -18.42 -7.06
CA GLU A 58 -5.44 -17.04 -7.37
C GLU A 58 -5.46 -16.83 -8.88
N GLN A 59 -6.66 -16.78 -9.47
CA GLN A 59 -6.82 -16.29 -10.83
C GLN A 59 -6.33 -14.85 -10.91
N ARG A 60 -5.22 -14.63 -11.61
CA ARG A 60 -4.79 -13.27 -11.97
C ARG A 60 -5.89 -12.63 -12.81
N GLY A 61 -6.31 -11.42 -12.43
CA GLY A 61 -7.28 -10.67 -13.22
C GLY A 61 -6.85 -10.61 -14.68
N ALA A 62 -7.74 -11.00 -15.59
CA ALA A 62 -7.46 -10.96 -17.01
C ALA A 62 -7.23 -9.50 -17.44
N ALA A 63 -6.00 -9.17 -17.82
CA ALA A 63 -5.57 -7.82 -18.21
C ALA A 63 -6.20 -7.32 -19.54
N THR A 64 -7.16 -8.04 -20.11
CA THR A 64 -7.72 -7.80 -21.45
C THR A 64 -9.05 -7.05 -21.45
N ALA A 65 -9.53 -6.63 -20.30
CA ALA A 65 -10.77 -5.89 -20.26
C ALA A 65 -10.58 -4.41 -20.66
N VAL A 66 -11.13 -4.04 -21.82
CA VAL A 66 -11.35 -2.64 -22.19
C VAL A 66 -12.21 -1.99 -21.10
N VAL A 67 -11.64 -1.02 -20.39
CA VAL A 67 -12.37 -0.22 -19.40
C VAL A 67 -13.43 0.60 -20.14
N SER A 68 -14.70 0.44 -19.77
CA SER A 68 -15.78 1.22 -20.40
C SER A 68 -15.63 2.72 -20.07
N ASN A 69 -15.98 3.60 -21.02
CA ASN A 69 -16.01 5.05 -20.78
C ASN A 69 -16.90 5.45 -19.59
N THR A 70 -17.93 4.66 -19.30
CA THR A 70 -18.83 4.84 -18.14
C THR A 70 -18.09 4.56 -16.83
N SER A 71 -17.32 3.47 -16.75
CA SER A 71 -16.49 3.15 -15.58
C SER A 71 -15.44 4.24 -15.30
N VAL A 72 -14.82 4.77 -16.36
CA VAL A 72 -13.88 5.91 -16.26
C VAL A 72 -14.58 7.20 -15.81
N GLY A 73 -15.77 7.47 -16.35
CA GLY A 73 -16.60 8.62 -15.97
C GLY A 73 -16.98 8.59 -14.49
N ASN A 74 -17.42 7.44 -13.99
CA ASN A 74 -17.79 7.25 -12.59
C ASN A 74 -16.57 7.41 -11.68
N ALA A 75 -15.43 6.78 -12.00
CA ALA A 75 -14.20 6.91 -11.24
C ALA A 75 -13.71 8.36 -11.13
N ALA A 76 -13.77 9.11 -12.24
CA ALA A 76 -13.40 10.52 -12.24
C ALA A 76 -14.28 11.36 -11.31
N THR A 77 -15.59 11.12 -11.32
CA THR A 77 -16.55 11.79 -10.43
C THR A 77 -16.33 11.41 -8.96
N ILE A 78 -16.12 10.13 -8.70
CA ILE A 78 -15.92 9.58 -7.36
C ILE A 78 -14.63 10.11 -6.74
N LEU A 79 -13.50 10.05 -7.46
CA LEU A 79 -12.19 10.37 -6.90
C LEU A 79 -11.90 11.87 -6.83
N LYS A 80 -12.47 12.67 -7.73
CA LYS A 80 -12.25 14.12 -7.74
C LYS A 80 -12.79 14.76 -6.46
N GLY A 81 -12.00 15.66 -5.86
CA GLY A 81 -12.34 16.36 -4.63
C GLY A 81 -11.25 16.26 -3.56
N VAL A 82 -11.57 16.79 -2.38
CA VAL A 82 -10.68 16.80 -1.22
C VAL A 82 -10.97 15.60 -0.35
N TRP A 83 -9.91 14.91 0.05
CA TRP A 83 -9.93 13.78 0.96
C TRP A 83 -9.03 14.08 2.15
N VAL A 84 -9.41 13.62 3.35
CA VAL A 84 -8.70 13.88 4.61
C VAL A 84 -8.30 12.56 5.23
N ASN A 85 -7.03 12.41 5.62
CA ASN A 85 -6.59 11.23 6.37
C ASN A 85 -6.75 11.40 7.88
N GLU A 86 -6.50 10.33 8.62
CA GLU A 86 -6.54 10.27 10.09
C GLU A 86 -5.56 11.23 10.78
N LEU A 87 -4.55 11.73 10.05
CA LEU A 87 -3.56 12.69 10.55
C LEU A 87 -3.92 14.15 10.21
N GLY A 88 -5.05 14.40 9.54
CA GLY A 88 -5.47 15.75 9.11
C GLY A 88 -4.77 16.28 7.85
N SER A 89 -4.05 15.42 7.12
CA SER A 89 -3.54 15.72 5.77
C SER A 89 -4.67 15.79 4.76
N THR A 90 -4.52 16.60 3.71
CA THR A 90 -5.50 16.69 2.63
C THR A 90 -4.91 16.23 1.31
N LEU A 91 -5.54 15.22 0.70
CA LEU A 91 -5.35 14.79 -0.69
C LEU A 91 -6.43 15.45 -1.54
N ASN A 92 -6.07 16.41 -2.38
CA ASN A 92 -7.00 17.07 -3.28
C ASN A 92 -6.76 16.63 -4.72
N ILE A 93 -7.62 15.76 -5.24
CA ILE A 93 -7.58 15.31 -6.64
C ILE A 93 -8.40 16.29 -7.47
N THR A 94 -7.73 17.12 -8.27
CA THR A 94 -8.39 18.15 -9.08
C THR A 94 -8.72 17.68 -10.48
N SER A 95 -7.95 16.72 -11.01
CA SER A 95 -8.10 16.19 -12.37
C SER A 95 -7.93 14.69 -12.40
N VAL A 96 -8.81 14.02 -13.16
CA VAL A 96 -8.69 12.62 -13.59
C VAL A 96 -8.78 12.61 -15.11
N PHE A 97 -7.66 12.35 -15.77
CA PHE A 97 -7.56 12.40 -17.23
C PHE A 97 -8.05 11.08 -17.82
N LYS A 98 -9.23 11.11 -18.45
CA LYS A 98 -9.91 9.88 -18.94
C LYS A 98 -9.09 9.07 -19.95
N SER A 99 -8.27 9.73 -20.77
CA SER A 99 -7.46 9.08 -21.82
C SER A 99 -6.22 8.37 -21.29
N THR A 100 -5.65 8.84 -20.17
CA THR A 100 -4.40 8.31 -19.62
C THR A 100 -4.56 7.68 -18.24
N LEU A 101 -5.76 7.79 -17.65
CA LEU A 101 -6.05 7.48 -16.26
C LEU A 101 -5.12 8.17 -15.27
N GLN A 102 -4.48 9.27 -15.68
CA GLN A 102 -3.63 10.06 -14.82
C GLN A 102 -4.50 10.85 -13.84
N ILE A 103 -4.04 10.97 -12.60
CA ILE A 103 -4.58 11.90 -11.62
C ILE A 103 -3.57 13.01 -11.32
N LYS A 104 -4.09 14.22 -11.15
CA LYS A 104 -3.31 15.39 -10.71
C LYS A 104 -4.06 16.13 -9.61
N GLY A 105 -3.29 16.83 -8.79
CA GLY A 105 -3.84 17.52 -7.64
C GLY A 105 -2.78 18.16 -6.78
N ASN A 106 -3.13 18.34 -5.51
CA ASN A 106 -2.18 18.72 -4.49
C ASN A 106 -2.37 17.90 -3.21
N TYR A 107 -1.30 17.83 -2.43
CA TYR A 107 -1.25 17.20 -1.13
C TYR A 107 -0.76 18.21 -0.10
N ARG A 108 -1.40 18.23 1.07
CA ARG A 108 -0.96 19.03 2.22
C ARG A 108 -0.86 18.13 3.44
N SER A 109 0.25 18.20 4.15
CA SER A 109 0.46 17.49 5.41
C SER A 109 0.65 18.47 6.57
N PRO A 110 -0.04 18.32 7.71
CA PRO A 110 0.27 19.08 8.92
C PRO A 110 1.54 18.56 9.62
N SER A 111 2.01 17.36 9.28
CA SER A 111 3.22 16.75 9.84
C SER A 111 4.40 16.92 8.90
N GLY A 112 5.55 17.35 9.44
CA GLY A 112 6.79 17.51 8.69
C GLY A 112 6.81 18.68 7.70
N THR A 113 5.77 19.51 7.66
CA THR A 113 5.69 20.71 6.80
C THR A 113 5.03 21.87 7.56
N ALA A 114 5.16 23.11 7.07
CA ALA A 114 4.45 24.27 7.60
C ALA A 114 2.95 24.32 7.18
N GLY A 115 2.44 23.26 6.58
CA GLY A 115 1.10 23.20 5.99
C GLY A 115 1.06 23.62 4.51
N ASP A 116 2.21 23.59 3.83
CA ASP A 116 2.32 23.89 2.40
C ASP A 116 1.59 22.85 1.53
N GLN A 117 1.26 23.25 0.31
CA GLN A 117 0.69 22.37 -0.71
C GLN A 117 1.76 21.93 -1.69
N TYR A 118 1.81 20.62 -1.94
CA TYR A 118 2.75 19.98 -2.84
C TYR A 118 2.02 19.36 -4.02
N ALA A 119 2.60 19.42 -5.20
CA ALA A 119 2.01 18.83 -6.39
C ALA A 119 1.90 17.30 -6.24
N LEU A 120 0.74 16.78 -6.59
CA LEU A 120 0.42 15.37 -6.63
C LEU A 120 0.31 14.92 -8.09
N ASN A 121 1.00 13.84 -8.44
CA ASN A 121 0.82 13.16 -9.72
C ASN A 121 0.67 11.65 -9.50
N GLY A 122 -0.21 11.01 -10.25
CA GLY A 122 -0.48 9.59 -10.07
C GLY A 122 -1.29 8.98 -11.20
N PHE A 123 -1.71 7.75 -11.00
CA PHE A 123 -2.58 7.01 -11.90
C PHE A 123 -3.66 6.27 -11.11
N VAL A 124 -4.78 6.06 -11.77
CA VAL A 124 -5.78 5.10 -11.34
C VAL A 124 -5.79 3.93 -12.29
N ASN A 125 -6.18 2.77 -11.80
CA ASN A 125 -6.50 1.65 -12.67
C ASN A 125 -7.91 1.18 -12.40
N LEU A 126 -8.61 0.89 -13.48
CA LEU A 126 -10.00 0.49 -13.49
C LEU A 126 -10.04 -0.88 -14.17
N SER A 127 -10.65 -1.85 -13.52
CA SER A 127 -11.08 -3.08 -14.18
C SER A 127 -12.60 -3.02 -14.32
N PRO A 128 -13.22 -3.67 -15.33
CA PRO A 128 -14.65 -3.82 -15.32
C PRO A 128 -15.09 -4.45 -14.01
N MET A 129 -16.19 -3.94 -13.49
CA MET A 129 -16.78 -4.51 -12.30
C MET A 129 -17.21 -5.95 -12.62
N VAL A 130 -16.77 -6.89 -11.79
CA VAL A 130 -17.21 -8.27 -11.87
C VAL A 130 -18.31 -8.47 -10.85
N THR A 131 -19.51 -8.83 -11.32
CA THR A 131 -20.66 -9.10 -10.46
C THR A 131 -20.33 -10.20 -9.44
N GLY A 132 -20.73 -9.98 -8.19
CA GLY A 132 -20.47 -10.93 -7.10
C GLY A 132 -19.01 -10.98 -6.63
N LYS A 133 -18.17 -10.03 -7.04
CA LYS A 133 -16.82 -9.82 -6.52
C LYS A 133 -16.70 -8.50 -5.79
N HIS A 134 -15.71 -8.40 -4.91
CA HIS A 134 -15.31 -7.14 -4.32
C HIS A 134 -14.55 -6.33 -5.39
N ASN A 135 -15.09 -5.17 -5.76
CA ASN A 135 -14.54 -4.33 -6.82
C ASN A 135 -13.99 -3.05 -6.21
N VAL A 136 -12.78 -2.68 -6.61
CA VAL A 136 -12.11 -1.47 -6.14
C VAL A 136 -11.56 -0.67 -7.32
N ILE A 137 -11.33 0.62 -7.11
CA ILE A 137 -10.56 1.44 -8.04
C ILE A 137 -9.14 1.50 -7.51
N VAL A 138 -8.16 1.02 -8.27
CA VAL A 138 -6.75 1.14 -7.85
C VAL A 138 -6.34 2.60 -7.92
N VAL A 139 -5.66 3.09 -6.90
CA VAL A 139 -5.17 4.46 -6.79
C VAL A 139 -3.70 4.43 -6.43
N SER A 140 -2.87 5.13 -7.20
CA SER A 140 -1.48 5.37 -6.83
C SER A 140 -1.07 6.79 -7.17
N PHE A 141 -0.33 7.42 -6.27
CA PHE A 141 0.16 8.78 -6.47
C PHE A 141 1.47 9.03 -5.75
N THR A 142 2.17 10.07 -6.17
CA THR A 142 3.46 10.48 -5.65
C THR A 142 3.44 11.97 -5.35
N VAL A 143 4.11 12.33 -4.25
CA VAL A 143 4.38 13.71 -3.84
C VAL A 143 5.88 13.87 -3.68
N HIS A 144 6.44 14.85 -4.37
CA HIS A 144 7.81 15.31 -4.14
C HIS A 144 7.77 16.47 -3.15
N TRP A 145 8.45 16.32 -2.01
CA TRP A 145 8.44 17.28 -0.92
C TRP A 145 9.43 18.46 -1.10
N SER A 146 9.73 18.83 -2.36
CA SER A 146 10.59 19.96 -2.74
C SER A 146 11.78 20.18 -1.77
N ASN A 147 11.79 21.29 -1.05
CA ASN A 147 12.91 21.69 -0.17
C ASN A 147 13.07 20.82 1.08
N ILE A 148 12.06 20.03 1.46
CA ILE A 148 12.17 19.04 2.55
C ILE A 148 13.05 17.86 2.10
N GLY A 149 13.20 17.66 0.79
CA GLY A 149 14.18 16.71 0.24
C GLY A 149 13.77 15.26 0.44
N SER A 150 12.56 14.89 0.02
CA SER A 150 12.10 13.50 0.02
C SER A 150 10.97 13.28 -0.98
N VAL A 151 10.63 12.02 -1.24
CA VAL A 151 9.50 11.63 -2.09
C VAL A 151 8.66 10.60 -1.34
N THR A 152 7.35 10.81 -1.30
CA THR A 152 6.41 9.79 -0.82
C THR A 152 5.55 9.27 -1.95
N THR A 153 5.45 7.95 -2.06
CA THR A 153 4.50 7.27 -2.96
C THR A 153 3.43 6.60 -2.13
N TRP A 154 2.16 6.77 -2.51
CA TRP A 154 1.03 6.01 -1.99
C TRP A 154 0.56 5.03 -3.06
N ASN A 155 0.27 3.81 -2.64
CA ASN A 155 -0.30 2.78 -3.49
C ASN A 155 -1.40 2.04 -2.74
N GLY A 156 -2.55 1.90 -3.38
CA GLY A 156 -3.71 1.29 -2.75
C GLY A 156 -4.93 1.38 -3.64
N PHE A 157 -6.09 1.61 -3.03
CA PHE A 157 -7.36 1.57 -3.73
C PHE A 157 -8.43 2.42 -3.05
N TYR A 158 -9.44 2.77 -3.83
CA TYR A 158 -10.71 3.26 -3.36
C TYR A 158 -11.72 2.12 -3.31
N SER A 159 -12.47 2.05 -2.22
CA SER A 159 -13.64 1.17 -2.06
C SER A 159 -14.84 2.00 -1.58
N GLU A 160 -16.00 1.71 -2.16
CA GLU A 160 -17.28 2.07 -1.53
C GLU A 160 -17.57 1.10 -0.38
N GLY A 161 -18.21 1.59 0.68
CA GLY A 161 -19.06 0.82 1.58
C GLY A 161 -18.52 -0.35 2.42
N ASP A 162 -17.29 -0.84 2.23
CA ASP A 162 -17.04 -2.25 2.57
C ASP A 162 -15.62 -2.57 3.08
N TYR A 163 -14.91 -1.60 3.69
CA TYR A 163 -13.60 -1.91 4.30
C TYR A 163 -13.70 -2.35 5.77
N ASP A 164 -14.68 -1.85 6.52
CA ASP A 164 -14.85 -2.13 7.95
C ASP A 164 -16.08 -3.04 8.24
N ASP A 165 -16.66 -3.70 7.24
CA ASP A 165 -17.92 -4.49 7.33
C ASP A 165 -19.11 -3.73 7.95
N LYS A 166 -19.16 -2.40 7.75
CA LYS A 166 -20.25 -1.56 8.24
C LYS A 166 -21.10 -1.05 7.07
N ASP A 167 -22.32 -1.56 6.98
CA ASP A 167 -23.32 -1.09 6.04
C ASP A 167 -23.44 0.44 6.09
N GLY A 168 -23.36 1.07 4.91
CA GLY A 168 -23.49 2.52 4.75
C GLY A 168 -22.23 3.33 5.09
N ALA A 169 -21.07 2.68 5.30
CA ALA A 169 -19.82 3.40 5.52
C ALA A 169 -19.46 4.29 4.31
N PRO A 170 -18.97 5.53 4.53
CA PRO A 170 -18.55 6.39 3.44
C PRO A 170 -17.36 5.77 2.70
N GLY A 171 -17.31 5.96 1.38
CA GLY A 171 -16.19 5.47 0.57
C GLY A 171 -14.85 6.02 1.03
N ARG A 172 -13.80 5.21 0.93
CA ARG A 172 -12.45 5.53 1.42
C ARG A 172 -11.39 5.23 0.38
N ILE A 173 -10.33 6.03 0.37
CA ILE A 173 -9.05 5.69 -0.28
C ILE A 173 -8.14 5.14 0.81
N ILE A 174 -7.63 3.92 0.63
CA ILE A 174 -6.73 3.26 1.58
C ILE A 174 -5.45 2.96 0.85
N CYS A 175 -4.34 3.46 1.39
CA CYS A 175 -3.04 3.36 0.75
C CYS A 175 -1.99 2.95 1.77
N GLN A 176 -1.08 2.07 1.36
CA GLN A 176 0.24 2.03 1.98
C GLN A 176 1.11 3.10 1.33
N TRP A 177 2.05 3.63 2.09
CA TRP A 177 3.00 4.62 1.59
C TRP A 177 4.44 4.25 1.88
N LEU A 178 5.32 4.71 1.00
CA LEU A 178 6.77 4.68 1.15
C LEU A 178 7.31 6.10 1.05
N LEU A 179 7.96 6.58 2.11
CA LEU A 179 8.68 7.84 2.15
C LEU A 179 10.17 7.54 2.01
N VAL A 180 10.78 8.02 0.92
CA VAL A 180 12.20 7.81 0.62
C VAL A 180 12.97 9.11 0.82
N ARG A 181 14.03 9.02 1.63
CA ARG A 181 14.91 10.14 1.99
C ARG A 181 16.31 9.92 1.40
N PRO A 182 16.91 10.90 0.70
CA PRO A 182 18.24 10.76 0.10
C PRO A 182 19.36 10.80 1.14
N VAL A 183 19.17 11.51 2.25
CA VAL A 183 20.17 11.69 3.31
C VAL A 183 19.58 11.30 4.65
N THR A 184 20.21 10.34 5.34
CA THR A 184 19.82 9.89 6.69
C THR A 184 21.06 9.54 7.50
N ASN A 185 20.92 9.39 8.82
CA ASN A 185 22.04 9.05 9.72
C ASN A 185 22.54 7.59 9.54
N TYR A 186 21.71 6.72 8.96
CA TYR A 186 22.01 5.30 8.89
C TYR A 186 21.65 4.71 7.51
N LYS A 187 22.51 3.83 6.99
CA LYS A 187 22.30 3.15 5.70
C LYS A 187 20.96 2.43 5.56
N TRP A 188 20.29 2.08 6.66
CA TRP A 188 19.02 1.36 6.66
C TRP A 188 17.79 2.28 6.78
N ASP A 189 17.96 3.56 7.11
CA ASP A 189 16.87 4.48 7.49
C ASP A 189 16.28 5.26 6.30
N HIS A 190 16.69 4.94 5.07
CA HIS A 190 16.29 5.70 3.88
C HIS A 190 14.81 5.55 3.50
N ILE A 191 14.14 4.47 3.93
CA ILE A 191 12.77 4.15 3.54
C ILE A 191 11.93 3.99 4.81
N LEU A 192 10.92 4.86 4.95
CA LEU A 192 9.88 4.72 5.95
C LEU A 192 8.61 4.23 5.25
N THR A 193 7.79 3.46 5.97
CA THR A 193 6.53 2.94 5.45
C THR A 193 5.42 3.11 6.47
N GLY A 194 4.20 3.28 5.97
CA GLY A 194 3.01 3.29 6.79
C GLY A 194 1.77 3.09 5.95
N GLN A 195 0.63 3.45 6.52
CA GLN A 195 -0.67 3.40 5.88
C GLN A 195 -1.42 4.69 6.18
N ASP A 196 -2.24 5.14 5.24
CA ASP A 196 -3.20 6.22 5.42
C ASP A 196 -4.58 5.77 4.96
N ARG A 197 -5.62 6.30 5.61
CA ARG A 197 -7.02 6.13 5.24
C ARG A 197 -7.67 7.48 5.01
N PHE A 198 -7.98 7.78 3.76
CA PHE A 198 -8.60 9.04 3.39
C PHE A 198 -10.12 8.91 3.28
N THR A 199 -10.85 9.80 3.95
CA THR A 199 -12.30 9.99 3.80
C THR A 199 -12.58 11.26 3.02
N LYS A 200 -13.68 11.30 2.29
CA LYS A 200 -14.03 12.49 1.50
C LYS A 200 -14.39 13.64 2.43
N LYS A 201 -13.82 14.83 2.20
CA LYS A 201 -14.16 16.04 2.95
C LYS A 201 -15.54 16.49 2.53
N THR A 202 -16.49 16.46 3.46
CA THR A 202 -17.83 17.06 3.33
C THR A 202 -17.74 18.58 3.25
#